data_AF-A0A5C1B6F2-F1
#
_entry.id   AF-A0A5C1B6F2-F1
#
_cell.length_a   1.000
_cell.length_b   1.000
_cell.length_c   1.000
_cell.angle_alpha   90.00
_cell.angle_beta   90.00
_cell.angle_gamma   90.00
#
_symmetry.space_group_name_H-M   'P 1'
#
loop_
_entity.id
_entity.type
_entity.pdbx_description
1 polymer ?
#
loop_
_entity_poly.entity_id
_entity_poly.type
_entity_poly.pdbx_seq_one_letter_code
_entity_poly.pdbx_strand_id
1 'polypeptide(L)'
;MKNRLSDLNNHLFAQLERLSDEELTAEQIDQEAKRGEAIVQVADTIIRNAALQIQAAKIAFEGGADPVPYLPAPGVAAAPVIEGKSS
;
A
#
# COMPACT_ATOMS: atom_id res chain seq x y z
N MET A 1 8.06 3.37 9.97
CA MET A 1 6.62 3.59 9.75
C MET A 1 5.85 2.38 10.27
N LYS A 2 4.85 2.61 11.13
CA LYS A 2 4.06 1.54 11.77
C LYS A 2 2.96 0.93 10.88
N ASN A 3 2.67 1.54 9.73
CA ASN A 3 1.65 1.05 8.78
C ASN A 3 2.27 1.00 7.37
N ARG A 4 2.26 -0.18 6.75
CA ARG A 4 2.79 -0.48 5.42
C ARG A 4 1.69 -1.03 4.52
N LEU A 5 1.89 -0.98 3.20
CA LEU A 5 0.99 -1.63 2.24
C LEU A 5 0.88 -3.15 2.46
N SER A 6 1.96 -3.78 2.95
CA SER A 6 1.94 -5.18 3.38
C SER A 6 0.96 -5.44 4.52
N ASP A 7 0.80 -4.49 5.44
CA ASP A 7 -0.10 -4.64 6.59
C ASP A 7 -1.56 -4.59 6.12
N LEU A 8 -1.86 -3.72 5.15
CA LEU A 8 -3.17 -3.69 4.50
C LEU A 8 -3.49 -5.04 3.82
N ASN A 9 -2.54 -5.61 3.09
CA ASN A 9 -2.73 -6.90 2.43
C ASN A 9 -3.00 -8.03 3.45
N ASN A 10 -2.28 -8.05 4.57
CA ASN A 10 -2.53 -8.98 5.67
C ASN A 10 -3.94 -8.80 6.25
N HIS A 11 -4.41 -7.56 6.43
CA HIS A 11 -5.76 -7.30 6.92
C HIS A 11 -6.85 -7.77 5.97
N LEU A 12 -6.64 -7.63 4.64
CA LEU A 12 -7.56 -8.12 3.63
C LEU A 12 -7.65 -9.66 3.63
N PHE A 13 -6.51 -10.35 3.73
CA PHE A 13 -6.50 -11.81 3.84
C PHE A 13 -7.18 -12.30 5.12
N ALA A 14 -6.91 -11.67 6.27
CA ALA A 14 -7.60 -11.99 7.51
C ALA A 14 -9.11 -11.73 7.44
N GLN A 15 -9.56 -10.75 6.64
CA GLN A 15 -10.99 -10.51 6.40
C GLN A 15 -11.61 -11.61 5.53
N LEU A 16 -10.88 -12.10 4.52
CA LEU A 16 -11.30 -13.25 3.70
C LEU A 16 -11.45 -14.53 4.55
N GLU A 17 -10.48 -14.79 5.44
CA GLU A 17 -10.55 -15.93 6.35
C GLU A 17 -11.77 -15.85 7.27
N ARG A 18 -12.03 -14.67 7.88
CA ARG A 18 -13.23 -14.47 8.71
C ARG A 18 -14.53 -14.71 7.95
N LEU A 19 -14.64 -14.20 6.73
CA LEU A 19 -15.85 -14.39 5.90
C LEU A 19 -16.03 -15.83 5.41
N SER A 20 -14.98 -16.65 5.46
CA SER A 20 -15.03 -18.06 5.04
C SER A 20 -15.40 -19.01 6.19
N ASP A 21 -15.61 -18.50 7.40
CA ASP A 21 -16.01 -19.29 8.56
C ASP A 21 -17.47 -19.77 8.40
N GLU A 22 -17.66 -21.09 8.32
CA GLU A 22 -18.95 -21.74 8.10
C GLU A 22 -19.87 -21.70 9.34
N GLU A 23 -19.33 -21.35 10.52
CA GLU A 23 -20.10 -21.26 11.76
C GLU A 23 -20.78 -19.90 11.95
N LEU A 24 -20.58 -18.94 11.04
CA LEU A 24 -21.16 -17.60 11.16
C LEU A 24 -22.67 -17.58 10.97
N THR A 25 -23.35 -16.79 11.81
CA THR A 25 -24.77 -16.45 11.60
C THR A 25 -24.93 -15.43 10.49
N ALA A 26 -26.15 -15.29 9.97
CA ALA A 26 -26.47 -14.29 8.95
C ALA A 26 -26.12 -12.85 9.39
N GLU A 27 -26.36 -12.51 10.66
CA GLU A 27 -26.04 -11.20 11.23
C GLU A 27 -24.52 -10.97 11.30
N GLN A 28 -23.75 -12.01 11.64
CA GLN A 28 -22.29 -11.92 11.68
C GLN A 28 -21.70 -11.77 10.28
N ILE A 29 -22.25 -12.47 9.28
CA ILE A 29 -21.88 -12.31 7.87
C ILE A 29 -22.13 -10.88 7.42
N ASP A 30 -23.30 -10.30 7.72
CA ASP A 30 -23.61 -8.90 7.39
C ASP A 30 -22.64 -7.92 8.08
N GLN A 31 -22.28 -8.17 9.33
CA GLN A 31 -21.32 -7.33 10.06
C GLN A 31 -19.90 -7.41 9.46
N GLU A 32 -19.42 -8.61 9.13
CA GLU A 32 -18.12 -8.80 8.51
C GLU A 32 -18.09 -8.29 7.06
N ALA A 33 -19.19 -8.36 6.33
CA ALA A 33 -19.32 -7.75 5.00
C ALA A 33 -19.18 -6.22 5.08
N LYS A 34 -19.89 -5.57 6.00
CA LYS A 34 -19.77 -4.12 6.25
C LYS A 34 -18.36 -3.72 6.69
N ARG A 35 -17.72 -4.54 7.53
CA ARG A 35 -16.33 -4.34 7.93
C ARG A 35 -15.39 -4.43 6.74
N GLY A 36 -15.56 -5.45 5.89
CA GLY A 36 -14.79 -5.62 4.66
C GLY A 36 -14.92 -4.43 3.73
N GLU A 37 -16.14 -3.91 3.53
CA GLU A 37 -16.39 -2.72 2.72
C GLU A 37 -15.65 -1.49 3.27
N ALA A 38 -15.71 -1.25 4.58
CA ALA A 38 -14.99 -0.15 5.21
C ALA A 38 -13.46 -0.27 5.02
N ILE A 39 -12.91 -1.49 5.12
CA ILE A 39 -11.48 -1.74 4.86
C ILE A 39 -11.14 -1.41 3.40
N VAL A 40 -11.97 -1.82 2.44
CA VAL A 40 -11.78 -1.51 1.01
C VAL A 40 -11.79 -0.01 0.75
N GLN A 41 -12.71 0.75 1.34
CA GLN A 41 -12.77 2.21 1.16
C GLN A 41 -11.49 2.92 1.67
N VAL A 42 -10.96 2.46 2.81
CA VAL A 42 -9.70 2.99 3.36
C VAL A 42 -8.52 2.55 2.49
N ALA A 43 -8.50 1.29 2.04
CA ALA A 43 -7.50 0.74 1.13
C ALA A 43 -7.37 1.56 -0.16
N ASP A 44 -8.51 1.87 -0.79
CA ASP A 44 -8.57 2.68 -2.01
C ASP A 44 -7.94 4.06 -1.82
N THR A 45 -8.16 4.66 -0.65
CA THR A 45 -7.59 5.98 -0.32
C THR A 45 -6.07 5.90 -0.16
N ILE A 46 -5.56 4.84 0.47
CA ILE A 46 -4.11 4.57 0.60
C ILE A 46 -3.48 4.38 -0.79
N ILE A 47 -4.09 3.56 -1.65
CA ILE A 47 -3.59 3.27 -3.00
C ILE A 47 -3.58 4.53 -3.85
N ARG A 48 -4.66 5.34 -3.82
CA ARG A 48 -4.71 6.63 -4.53
C ARG A 48 -3.60 7.57 -4.07
N ASN A 49 -3.34 7.65 -2.77
CA ASN A 49 -2.25 8.46 -2.25
C ASN A 49 -0.87 7.98 -2.74
N ALA A 50 -0.62 6.67 -2.70
CA ALA A 50 0.62 6.09 -3.21
C ALA A 50 0.80 6.33 -4.72
N ALA A 51 -0.28 6.27 -5.50
CA ALA A 51 -0.25 6.58 -6.93
C ALA A 51 0.09 8.06 -7.18
N LEU A 52 -0.45 9.00 -6.40
CA LEU A 52 -0.10 10.42 -6.48
C LEU A 52 1.37 10.67 -6.12
N GLN A 53 1.88 9.98 -5.11
CA GLN A 53 3.29 10.01 -4.73
C GLN A 53 4.21 9.53 -5.87
N ILE A 54 3.87 8.41 -6.51
CA ILE A 54 4.61 7.91 -7.68
C ILE A 54 4.56 8.90 -8.86
N GLN A 55 3.41 9.55 -9.10
CA GLN A 55 3.32 10.59 -10.13
C GLN A 55 4.20 11.80 -9.82
N ALA A 56 4.21 12.28 -8.58
CA ALA A 56 5.08 13.36 -8.14
C ALA A 56 6.57 12.99 -8.31
N ALA A 57 6.94 11.77 -7.93
CA ALA A 57 8.30 11.25 -8.14
C ALA A 57 8.67 11.22 -9.63
N LYS A 58 7.77 10.78 -10.51
CA LYS A 58 7.98 10.78 -11.96
C LYS A 58 8.21 12.20 -12.50
N ILE A 59 7.37 13.16 -12.10
CA ILE A 59 7.49 14.57 -12.51
C ILE A 59 8.84 15.16 -12.04
N ALA A 60 9.23 14.88 -10.79
CA ALA A 60 10.51 15.33 -10.25
C ALA A 60 11.69 14.79 -11.08
N PHE A 61 11.69 13.48 -11.36
CA PHE A 61 12.72 12.85 -12.19
C PHE A 61 12.78 13.42 -13.60
N GLU A 62 11.63 13.59 -14.27
CA GLU A 62 11.55 14.18 -15.62
C GLU A 62 12.05 15.64 -15.64
N GLY A 63 11.86 16.38 -14.54
CA GLY A 63 12.39 17.73 -14.35
C GLY A 63 13.85 17.80 -13.90
N GLY A 64 14.54 16.67 -13.75
CA GLY A 64 15.94 16.60 -13.31
C GLY A 64 16.15 16.77 -11.79
N ALA A 65 15.08 16.70 -10.99
CA ALA A 65 15.15 16.72 -9.54
C ALA A 65 15.22 15.29 -8.96
N ASP A 66 15.66 15.17 -7.71
CA ASP A 66 15.67 13.89 -6.99
C ASP A 66 14.23 13.40 -6.71
N PRO A 67 13.82 12.22 -7.23
CA PRO A 67 12.48 11.69 -7.02
C PRO A 67 12.29 11.00 -5.66
N VAL A 68 13.36 10.67 -4.94
CA VAL A 68 13.33 9.85 -3.71
C VAL A 68 12.41 10.43 -2.63
N PRO A 69 12.38 11.75 -2.36
CA PRO A 69 11.49 12.33 -1.35
C PRO A 69 9.99 12.10 -1.61
N TYR A 70 9.62 11.80 -2.86
CA TYR A 70 8.23 11.65 -3.28
C TYR A 70 7.78 10.18 -3.36
N LEU A 71 8.70 9.22 -3.21
CA LEU A 71 8.34 7.81 -3.28
C LEU A 71 7.55 7.35 -2.03
N PRO A 72 6.53 6.47 -2.21
CA PRO A 72 5.86 5.85 -1.08
C PRO A 72 6.85 4.98 -0.30
N ALA A 73 6.92 5.10 1.02
CA ALA A 73 7.76 4.23 1.84
C ALA A 73 7.21 2.79 1.94
N PRO A 74 8.05 1.75 2.06
CA PRO A 74 9.51 1.75 2.03
C PRO A 74 10.00 1.55 0.59
N GLY A 75 9.68 2.49 -0.30
CA GLY A 75 10.12 2.49 -1.69
C GLY A 75 11.61 2.72 -1.75
N VAL A 76 12.34 1.61 -1.76
CA VAL A 76 13.75 1.47 -2.14
C VAL A 76 14.66 2.39 -1.34
N ALA A 77 15.32 1.86 -0.30
CA ALA A 77 16.57 2.46 0.13
C ALA A 77 17.43 2.55 -1.13
N ALA A 78 17.64 3.77 -1.64
CA ALA A 78 18.47 3.99 -2.81
C ALA A 78 19.79 3.31 -2.50
N ALA A 79 20.05 2.17 -3.15
CA ALA A 79 21.40 1.62 -3.12
C ALA A 79 22.28 2.76 -3.65
N PRO A 80 23.32 3.17 -2.91
CA PRO A 80 24.17 4.25 -3.39
C PRO A 80 24.63 3.85 -4.79
N VAL A 81 24.32 4.70 -5.77
CA VAL A 81 24.89 4.56 -7.12
C VAL A 81 26.39 4.65 -6.90
N ILE A 82 27.08 3.52 -7.02
CA ILE A 82 28.54 3.49 -6.93
C ILE A 82 29.04 4.11 -8.24
N GLU A 83 29.19 5.44 -8.25
CA GLU A 83 29.92 6.11 -9.32
C GLU A 83 31.34 5.55 -9.35
N GLY A 84 31.73 5.02 -10.51
CA GLY A 84 33.13 4.73 -10.80
C GLY A 84 33.59 3.31 -10.45
N LYS A 85 33.29 2.36 -11.34
CA LYS A 85 34.29 1.38 -11.78
C LYS A 85 34.33 1.34 -13.30
N SER A 86 34.93 2.37 -13.88
CA SER A 86 35.78 2.20 -15.05
C SER A 86 37.13 1.65 -14.58
N SER A 87 37.65 0.67 -15.35
CA SER A 87 38.91 -0.10 -15.18
C SER A 87 38.78 -1.41 -14.43
#